data_AF-A0A939C0S0-F1
#
_entry.id   AF-A0A939C0S0-F1
#
_cell.length_a   1.000
_cell.length_b   1.000
_cell.length_c   1.000
_cell.angle_alpha   90.00
_cell.angle_beta   90.00
_cell.angle_gamma   90.00
#
_symmetry.space_group_name_H-M   'P 1'
#
loop_
_entity.id
_entity.type
_entity.pdbx_description
1 polymer ?
#
loop_
_entity_poly.entity_id
_entity_poly.type
_entity_poly.pdbx_seq_one_letter_code
_entity_poly.pdbx_strand_id
1 'polypeptide(L)'
;MADWFRGTPRSESLLAEERMALGAVELISEAMARSGVSQAALARRLNVSASEVSQRLSGKRNLSIKSFAAMLHALGYELSAHLVTHRPSFTAQVQSLRPQQRRLDWPMPADQAYRSRELTKVGVHQLSDARAS
;
A
#
# COMPACT_ATOMS: atom_id res chain seq x y z
N MET A 1 21.61 -2.73 -8.73
CA MET A 1 20.99 -1.40 -8.89
C MET A 1 19.64 -1.61 -9.57
N ALA A 2 18.53 -1.27 -8.90
CA ALA A 2 17.12 -1.30 -9.37
C ALA A 2 16.54 -2.58 -9.99
N ASP A 3 16.56 -3.70 -9.26
CA ASP A 3 15.81 -4.93 -9.63
C ASP A 3 14.52 -5.12 -8.79
N TRP A 4 14.11 -4.12 -8.02
CA TRP A 4 13.22 -4.28 -6.87
C TRP A 4 11.71 -4.24 -7.14
N PHE A 5 11.25 -4.37 -8.39
CA PHE A 5 9.84 -4.69 -8.67
C PHE A 5 9.66 -5.30 -10.06
N ARG A 6 10.07 -6.55 -10.27
CA ARG A 6 9.63 -7.30 -11.45
C ARG A 6 8.21 -7.81 -11.21
N GLY A 7 7.26 -7.30 -11.99
CA GLY A 7 5.92 -7.87 -12.06
C GLY A 7 6.01 -9.31 -12.57
N THR A 8 5.79 -10.27 -11.68
CA THR A 8 5.53 -11.67 -12.04
C THR A 8 4.03 -11.88 -12.22
N PRO A 9 3.57 -12.89 -12.99
CA PRO A 9 2.15 -13.22 -13.08
C PRO A 9 1.49 -13.44 -11.71
N ARG A 10 2.24 -14.02 -10.76
CA ARG A 10 1.78 -14.20 -9.38
C ARG A 10 1.56 -12.88 -8.65
N SER A 11 2.49 -11.93 -8.77
CA SER A 11 2.33 -10.61 -8.15
C SER A 11 1.20 -9.80 -8.79
N GLU A 12 0.95 -9.97 -10.09
CA GLU A 12 -0.19 -9.33 -10.75
C GLU A 12 -1.53 -9.88 -10.25
N SER A 13 -1.65 -11.20 -10.08
CA SER A 13 -2.82 -11.83 -9.48
C SER A 13 -3.09 -11.33 -8.07
N LEU A 14 -2.07 -11.30 -7.22
CA LEU A 14 -2.18 -10.78 -5.84
C LEU A 14 -2.62 -9.31 -5.83
N LEU A 15 -2.05 -8.49 -6.71
CA LEU A 15 -2.46 -7.09 -6.81
C LEU A 15 -3.91 -6.93 -7.28
N ALA A 16 -4.39 -7.79 -8.19
CA ALA A 16 -5.78 -7.80 -8.61
C ALA A 16 -6.73 -8.16 -7.46
N GLU A 17 -6.36 -9.16 -6.65
CA GLU A 17 -7.10 -9.54 -5.43
C GLU A 17 -7.17 -8.38 -4.42
N GLU A 18 -6.04 -7.75 -4.12
CA GLU A 18 -5.97 -6.61 -3.20
C GLU A 18 -6.79 -5.41 -3.67
N ARG A 19 -6.76 -5.11 -4.99
CA ARG A 19 -7.59 -4.05 -5.58
C ARG A 19 -9.08 -4.33 -5.39
N MET A 20 -9.51 -5.58 -5.57
CA MET A 20 -10.91 -5.95 -5.37
C MET A 20 -11.31 -5.85 -3.88
N ALA A 21 -10.45 -6.32 -2.97
CA ALA A 21 -10.71 -6.24 -1.54
C ALA A 21 -10.83 -4.79 -1.05
N LEU A 22 -9.89 -3.92 -1.45
CA LEU A 22 -9.91 -2.49 -1.13
C LEU A 22 -11.16 -1.81 -1.71
N GLY A 23 -11.46 -2.04 -2.99
CA GLY A 23 -12.65 -1.47 -3.63
C GLY A 23 -13.96 -1.87 -2.95
N ALA A 24 -14.07 -3.12 -2.47
CA ALA A 24 -15.25 -3.56 -1.72
C ALA A 24 -15.39 -2.83 -0.36
N VAL A 25 -14.28 -2.64 0.37
CA VAL A 25 -14.27 -1.90 1.64
C VAL A 25 -14.60 -0.43 1.43
N GLU A 26 -14.07 0.18 0.37
CA GLU A 26 -14.36 1.56 -0.03
C GLU A 26 -15.85 1.75 -0.33
N LEU A 27 -16.47 0.84 -1.10
CA LEU A 27 -17.91 0.88 -1.39
C LEU A 27 -18.76 0.78 -0.12
N ILE A 28 -18.41 -0.08 0.84
CA ILE A 28 -19.14 -0.13 2.13
C ILE A 28 -18.96 1.18 2.89
N SER A 29 -17.73 1.69 2.97
CA SER A 29 -17.41 2.91 3.71
C SER A 29 -18.14 4.12 3.13
N GLU A 30 -18.21 4.20 1.80
CA GLU A 30 -18.97 5.21 1.08
C GLU A 30 -20.48 5.06 1.34
N ALA A 31 -21.03 3.85 1.26
CA ALA A 31 -22.44 3.59 1.57
C ALA A 31 -22.80 3.98 3.02
N MET A 32 -21.92 3.70 3.97
CA MET A 32 -22.07 4.13 5.37
C MET A 32 -22.08 5.64 5.50
N ALA A 33 -21.16 6.33 4.83
CA ALA A 33 -21.09 7.79 4.83
C ALA A 33 -22.35 8.41 4.22
N ARG A 34 -22.79 7.93 3.05
CA ARG A 34 -23.99 8.43 2.35
C ARG A 34 -25.29 8.19 3.13
N SER A 35 -25.38 7.08 3.86
CA SER A 35 -26.55 6.73 4.68
C SER A 35 -26.51 7.30 6.10
N GLY A 36 -25.41 7.97 6.50
CA GLY A 36 -25.22 8.46 7.87
C GLY A 36 -25.16 7.35 8.92
N VAL A 37 -24.80 6.12 8.52
CA VAL A 37 -24.78 4.94 9.39
C VAL A 37 -23.39 4.73 9.97
N SER A 38 -23.28 4.76 11.29
CA SER A 38 -22.03 4.42 11.98
C SER A 38 -21.75 2.91 11.94
N GLN A 39 -20.49 2.53 12.16
CA GLN A 39 -20.09 1.12 12.17
C GLN A 39 -20.82 0.30 13.25
N ALA A 40 -21.05 0.91 14.42
CA ALA A 40 -21.82 0.30 15.50
C ALA A 40 -23.29 0.11 15.11
N ALA A 41 -23.87 1.06 14.36
CA ALA A 41 -25.22 0.92 13.84
C ALA A 41 -25.32 -0.17 12.77
N LEU A 42 -24.34 -0.27 11.88
CA LEU A 42 -24.26 -1.36 10.89
C LEU A 42 -24.15 -2.73 11.56
N ALA A 43 -23.31 -2.87 12.59
CA ALA A 43 -23.20 -4.09 13.38
C ALA A 43 -24.56 -4.53 13.97
N ARG A 44 -25.30 -3.58 14.56
CA ARG A 44 -26.65 -3.83 15.08
C ARG A 44 -27.63 -4.26 13.98
N ARG A 45 -27.62 -3.61 12.81
CA ARG A 45 -28.50 -3.98 11.67
C ARG A 45 -28.23 -5.39 11.16
N LEU A 46 -26.96 -5.82 11.19
CA LEU A 46 -26.53 -7.13 10.73
C LEU A 46 -26.62 -8.22 11.81
N ASN A 47 -26.98 -7.86 13.05
CA ASN A 47 -26.96 -8.75 14.21
C ASN A 47 -25.58 -9.44 14.42
N VAL A 48 -24.51 -8.67 14.31
CA VAL A 48 -23.12 -9.14 14.52
C VAL A 48 -22.37 -8.24 15.50
N SER A 49 -21.19 -8.68 15.94
CA SER A 49 -20.35 -7.87 16.82
C SER A 49 -19.72 -6.68 16.08
N ALA A 50 -19.46 -5.58 16.80
CA ALA A 50 -18.74 -4.43 16.24
C ALA A 50 -17.30 -4.80 15.80
N SER A 51 -16.65 -5.72 16.53
CA SER A 51 -15.33 -6.26 16.18
C SER A 51 -15.36 -6.98 14.84
N GLU A 52 -16.41 -7.75 14.56
CA GLU A 52 -16.58 -8.42 13.27
C GLU A 52 -16.73 -7.44 12.12
N VAL A 53 -17.51 -6.37 12.29
CA VAL A 53 -17.60 -5.30 11.28
C VAL A 53 -16.24 -4.60 11.11
N SER A 54 -15.51 -4.34 12.19
CA SER A 54 -14.16 -3.76 12.12
C SER A 54 -13.17 -4.63 11.37
N GLN A 55 -13.17 -5.93 11.63
CA GLN A 55 -12.32 -6.87 10.91
C GLN A 55 -12.65 -6.91 9.41
N ARG A 56 -13.94 -6.91 9.06
CA ARG A 56 -14.39 -6.85 7.66
C ARG A 56 -13.96 -5.57 6.96
N LEU A 57 -14.03 -4.42 7.63
CA LEU A 57 -13.61 -3.13 7.07
C LEU A 57 -12.10 -2.87 7.15
N SER A 58 -11.34 -3.68 7.90
CA SER A 58 -9.89 -3.50 7.99
C SER A 58 -9.13 -3.88 6.71
N GLY A 59 -9.79 -4.54 5.75
CA GLY A 59 -9.16 -5.10 4.55
C GLY A 59 -8.24 -6.29 4.81
N LYS A 60 -7.94 -6.64 6.07
CA LYS A 60 -7.00 -7.72 6.44
C LYS A 60 -7.59 -9.13 6.35
N ARG A 61 -8.93 -9.23 6.33
CA ARG A 61 -9.65 -10.50 6.20
C ARG A 61 -10.39 -10.54 4.87
N ASN A 62 -10.44 -11.73 4.27
CA ASN A 62 -11.21 -11.94 3.05
C ASN A 62 -12.71 -11.74 3.36
N LEU A 63 -13.30 -10.70 2.79
CA LEU A 63 -14.72 -10.41 2.90
C LEU A 63 -15.49 -11.31 1.92
N SER A 64 -16.36 -12.18 2.44
CA SER A 64 -17.20 -13.00 1.56
C SER A 64 -18.18 -12.12 0.76
N ILE A 65 -18.50 -12.54 -0.47
CA ILE A 65 -19.52 -11.88 -1.30
C ILE A 65 -20.86 -11.80 -0.56
N LYS A 66 -21.24 -12.85 0.19
CA LYS A 66 -22.45 -12.87 1.02
C LYS A 66 -22.44 -11.78 2.08
N SER A 67 -21.34 -11.65 2.83
CA SER A 67 -21.19 -10.60 3.84
C SER A 67 -21.16 -9.20 3.23
N PHE A 68 -20.52 -9.04 2.07
CA PHE A 68 -20.49 -7.76 1.36
C PHE A 68 -21.90 -7.33 0.91
N ALA A 69 -22.64 -8.24 0.27
CA ALA A 69 -24.02 -8.00 -0.14
C ALA A 69 -24.94 -7.70 1.06
N ALA A 70 -24.82 -8.44 2.17
CA ALA A 70 -25.60 -8.17 3.37
C ALA A 70 -25.31 -6.78 3.96
N MET A 71 -24.05 -6.35 3.97
CA MET A 71 -23.65 -5.00 4.41
C MET A 71 -24.26 -3.91 3.53
N LEU A 72 -24.14 -4.03 2.21
CA LEU A 72 -24.74 -3.06 1.28
C LEU A 72 -26.26 -3.01 1.43
N HIS A 73 -26.91 -4.16 1.50
CA HIS A 73 -28.36 -4.25 1.67
C HIS A 73 -28.83 -3.59 2.98
N ALA A 74 -28.13 -3.85 4.09
CA ALA A 74 -28.42 -3.21 5.38
C ALA A 74 -28.21 -1.68 5.37
N LEU A 75 -27.47 -1.16 4.38
CA LEU A 75 -27.26 0.26 4.14
C LEU A 75 -28.21 0.84 3.07
N GLY A 76 -29.06 0.01 2.45
CA GLY A 76 -30.01 0.43 1.41
C GLY A 76 -29.42 0.49 0.00
N TYR A 77 -28.32 -0.23 -0.26
CA TYR A 77 -27.64 -0.27 -1.55
C TYR A 77 -27.55 -1.71 -2.09
N GLU A 78 -27.31 -1.81 -3.39
CA GLU A 78 -27.00 -3.06 -4.08
C GLU A 78 -25.73 -2.91 -4.93
N LEU A 79 -25.10 -4.02 -5.27
CA LEU A 79 -23.92 -4.05 -6.14
C LEU A 79 -24.35 -4.31 -7.58
N SER A 80 -23.97 -3.43 -8.50
CA SER A 80 -23.99 -3.69 -9.94
C SER A 80 -22.55 -3.78 -10.46
N ALA A 81 -22.23 -4.85 -11.16
CA ALA A 81 -20.89 -5.12 -11.67
C ALA A 81 -20.93 -5.43 -13.18
N HIS A 82 -19.88 -5.01 -13.88
CA HIS A 82 -19.69 -5.29 -15.30
C HIS A 82 -18.23 -5.70 -15.55
N LEU A 83 -18.01 -6.49 -16.59
CA LEU A 83 -16.68 -6.93 -16.96
C LEU A 83 -15.87 -5.78 -17.56
N VAL A 84 -14.62 -5.67 -17.14
CA VAL A 84 -13.65 -4.74 -17.71
C VAL A 84 -12.45 -5.57 -18.16
N THR A 85 -11.91 -5.27 -19.35
CA THR A 85 -10.70 -5.91 -19.83
C THR A 85 -9.55 -5.59 -18.90
N HIS A 86 -8.95 -6.63 -18.30
CA HIS A 86 -7.74 -6.48 -17.51
C HIS A 86 -6.59 -6.06 -18.43
N ARG A 87 -6.15 -4.80 -18.31
CA ARG A 87 -4.91 -4.34 -18.91
C ARG A 87 -3.79 -4.58 -17.90
N PRO A 88 -2.84 -5.49 -18.17
CA PRO A 88 -1.69 -5.64 -17.29
C PRO A 88 -1.03 -4.26 -17.16
N SER A 89 -0.66 -3.91 -15.93
CA SER A 89 0.05 -2.66 -15.69
C SER A 89 1.35 -2.81 -16.47
N PHE A 90 1.50 -2.08 -17.58
CA PHE A 90 2.71 -2.10 -18.38
C PHE A 90 3.80 -1.65 -17.41
N THR A 91 4.53 -2.61 -16.82
CA THR A 91 5.91 -2.38 -16.45
C THR A 91 6.50 -2.00 -17.77
N ALA A 92 6.59 -0.69 -18.01
CA ALA A 92 7.38 -0.19 -19.09
C ALA A 92 8.67 -0.96 -18.95
N GLN A 93 8.92 -1.87 -19.88
CA GLN A 93 10.27 -2.29 -20.11
C GLN A 93 10.97 -0.96 -20.24
N VAL A 94 11.78 -0.61 -19.24
CA VAL A 94 12.87 0.33 -19.42
C VAL A 94 13.81 -0.43 -20.36
N GLN A 95 13.34 -0.74 -21.57
CA GLN A 95 14.14 -0.95 -22.75
C GLN A 95 14.82 0.38 -22.87
N SER A 96 15.98 0.47 -22.23
CA SER A 96 17.09 1.28 -22.68
C SER A 96 16.60 2.50 -23.44
N LEU A 97 15.90 3.40 -22.74
CA LEU A 97 16.29 4.80 -22.87
C LEU A 97 17.78 4.73 -22.52
N ARG A 98 18.61 4.51 -23.54
CA ARG A 98 20.00 4.87 -23.47
C ARG A 98 19.93 6.25 -22.83
N PRO A 99 20.63 6.52 -21.72
CA PRO A 99 20.82 7.90 -21.39
C PRO A 99 21.51 8.45 -22.63
N GLN A 100 20.75 9.11 -23.51
CA GLN A 100 21.30 10.27 -24.17
C GLN A 100 21.69 11.09 -22.96
N GLN A 101 22.97 11.01 -22.60
CA GLN A 101 23.64 11.98 -21.78
C GLN A 101 23.46 13.31 -22.53
N ARG A 102 22.25 13.87 -22.48
CA ARG A 102 22.10 15.27 -22.23
C ARG A 102 22.80 15.42 -20.91
N ARG A 103 24.07 15.80 -21.01
CA ARG A 103 24.83 16.49 -19.99
C ARG A 103 23.81 17.38 -19.30
N LEU A 104 23.29 16.91 -18.17
CA LEU A 104 22.52 17.76 -17.29
C LEU A 104 23.62 18.63 -16.72
N ASP A 105 23.89 19.75 -17.39
CA ASP A 105 24.77 20.80 -16.90
C ASP A 105 24.02 21.42 -15.71
N TRP A 106 23.88 20.63 -14.63
CA TRP A 106 23.31 21.04 -13.38
C TRP A 106 24.37 21.93 -12.72
N PRO A 107 24.15 23.24 -12.58
CA PRO A 107 25.09 24.07 -11.86
C PRO A 107 24.93 23.72 -10.39
N MET A 108 25.86 22.95 -9.83
CA MET A 108 26.03 22.98 -8.38
C MET A 108 26.61 24.37 -8.06
N PRO A 109 25.93 25.24 -7.30
CA PRO A 109 26.58 26.43 -6.79
C PRO A 109 27.76 25.97 -5.92
N ALA A 110 28.93 26.56 -6.17
CA ALA A 110 30.21 26.17 -5.60
C ALA A 110 30.35 26.46 -4.09
N ASP A 111 29.26 26.80 -3.39
CA ASP A 111 29.26 27.26 -2.01
C ASP A 111 28.83 26.19 -0.99
N GLN A 112 28.35 25.03 -1.44
CA GLN A 112 28.00 23.90 -0.55
C GLN A 112 28.95 22.72 -0.69
N ALA A 113 30.24 23.03 -0.89
CA ALA A 113 31.32 22.13 -0.54
C ALA A 113 31.19 21.74 0.93
N TYR A 114 30.57 20.58 1.12
CA TYR A 114 30.61 19.71 2.28
C TYR A 114 31.76 20.07 3.23
N ARG A 115 31.43 20.72 4.35
CA ARG A 115 32.32 21.03 5.48
C ARG A 115 32.95 19.73 6.01
N SER A 116 34.04 19.30 5.39
CA SER A 116 34.90 18.22 5.85
C SER A 116 35.94 18.79 6.82
N ARG A 117 35.52 19.21 8.03
CA ARG A 117 36.46 19.62 9.09
C ARG A 117 35.99 19.49 10.55
N GLU A 118 34.89 18.80 10.85
CA GLU A 118 34.43 18.60 12.25
C GLU A 118 34.07 17.14 12.60
N LEU A 119 34.98 16.20 12.31
CA LEU A 119 34.99 14.89 12.99
C LEU A 119 36.39 14.58 13.52
N THR A 120 36.91 15.50 14.34
CA THR A 120 38.03 15.20 15.24
C THR A 120 37.58 15.52 16.66
N LYS A 121 37.66 14.50 17.54
CA LYS A 121 37.21 14.43 18.94
C LYS A 121 35.72 14.11 19.09
N VAL A 122 35.38 12.87 19.45
CA VAL A 122 35.25 12.34 20.82
C VAL A 122 35.11 10.81 20.74
N GLY A 123 35.82 10.09 21.62
CA GLY A 123 35.36 8.77 22.10
C GLY A 123 36.10 7.54 21.58
N VAL A 124 37.37 7.38 21.99
CA VAL A 124 37.98 6.05 22.11
C VAL A 124 37.24 5.30 23.23
N HIS A 125 36.48 4.26 22.90
CA HIS A 125 36.06 3.25 23.86
C HIS A 125 36.63 1.88 23.45
N GLN A 126 37.80 1.60 24.02
CA GLN A 126 38.13 0.39 24.78
C GLN A 126 37.41 -0.89 24.34
N LEU A 127 38.09 -1.68 23.51
CA LEU A 127 37.91 -3.13 23.42
C LEU A 127 39.24 -3.78 23.84
N SER A 128 39.42 -3.93 25.15
CA SER A 128 40.33 -4.90 25.72
C SER A 128 39.47 -6.03 26.26
N ASP A 129 39.37 -7.14 25.51
CA ASP A 129 39.38 -8.48 26.10
C ASP A 129 39.43 -9.57 25.03
N ALA A 130 40.15 -10.65 25.40
CA ALA A 130 40.20 -11.96 24.78
C ALA A 130 41.16 -12.17 23.57
N ARG A 131 42.43 -12.50 23.86
CA ARG A 131 42.95 -13.90 23.85
C ARG A 131 44.49 -13.93 23.76
N ALA A 132 45.13 -14.35 24.86
CA ALA A 132 46.32 -15.20 24.84
C ALA A 132 46.50 -15.83 26.23
N SER A 133 45.93 -17.02 26.41
CA SER A 133 46.57 -18.23 26.98
C SER A 133 45.56 -19.37 26.98
#